data_AF-A0A2V8Q6F6-F1
#
_entry.id   AF-A0A2V8Q6F6-F1
#
_cell.length_a   1.000
_cell.length_b   1.000
_cell.length_c   1.000
_cell.angle_alpha   90.00
_cell.angle_beta   90.00
_cell.angle_gamma   90.00
#
_symmetry.space_group_name_H-M   'P 1'
#
loop_
_entity.id
_entity.type
_entity.pdbx_description
1 polymer ?
#
loop_
_entity_poly.entity_id
_entity_poly.type
_entity_poly.pdbx_seq_one_letter_code
_entity_poly.pdbx_strand_id
1 'polypeptide(L)'
;MRLLSRVRSWLNAVTRRSHIESEMDAELRFHIEAFAEDLVRSGVPREEALWRARIEFGGVERAKEECRDARGANFLESLIQDLRFGLRMLRKNPGFTSVAVLTLALGIAVNTAVFTAFDALVLRPRPVKDPDSLVAVFRTTPGDARGRFSYPDYVYFRDHSKSFSDLSLFAFGMALTSSDLPPAGPEARSRLTGAVGFQLPQL
;
A
#
# COMPACT_ATOMS: atom_id res chain seq x y z
N MET A 1 -7.43 -16.44 2.13
CA MET A 1 -8.29 -16.83 3.28
C MET A 1 -7.56 -17.00 4.64
N ARG A 2 -6.26 -16.69 4.77
CA ARG A 2 -5.49 -16.83 6.05
C ARG A 2 -5.53 -15.59 6.99
N LEU A 3 -6.00 -14.44 6.51
CA LEU A 3 -6.08 -13.21 7.31
C LEU A 3 -7.25 -13.24 8.29
N LEU A 4 -8.42 -13.74 7.86
CA LEU A 4 -9.62 -13.79 8.70
C LEU A 4 -9.48 -14.75 9.89
N SER A 5 -8.75 -15.86 9.74
CA SER A 5 -8.47 -16.77 10.85
C SER A 5 -7.46 -16.19 11.85
N ARG A 6 -6.49 -15.39 11.40
CA ARG A 6 -5.58 -14.64 12.28
C ARG A 6 -6.32 -13.57 13.07
N VAL A 7 -7.19 -12.80 12.42
CA VAL A 7 -8.02 -11.78 13.07
C VAL A 7 -8.99 -12.42 14.09
N ARG A 8 -9.57 -13.58 13.76
CA ARG A 8 -10.50 -14.29 14.65
C ARG A 8 -9.79 -14.99 15.82
N SER A 9 -8.61 -15.56 15.59
CA SER A 9 -7.73 -16.08 16.64
C SER A 9 -7.24 -14.98 17.58
N TRP A 10 -6.98 -13.80 17.03
CA TRP A 10 -6.54 -12.60 17.75
C TRP A 10 -7.68 -12.01 18.59
N LEU A 11 -8.90 -11.93 18.05
CA LEU A 11 -10.12 -11.60 18.81
C LEU A 11 -10.40 -12.61 19.94
N ASN A 12 -10.19 -13.91 19.70
CA ASN A 12 -10.34 -14.95 20.72
C ASN A 12 -9.22 -14.93 21.78
N ALA A 13 -8.03 -14.42 21.46
CA ALA A 13 -6.95 -14.23 22.42
C ALA A 13 -7.24 -13.06 23.36
N VAL A 14 -7.89 -12.00 22.87
CA VAL A 14 -8.36 -10.86 23.66
C VAL A 14 -9.49 -11.27 24.62
N THR A 15 -10.37 -12.20 24.23
CA THR A 15 -11.44 -12.71 25.11
C THR A 15 -11.03 -13.84 26.05
N ARG A 16 -9.85 -14.47 25.86
CA ARG A 16 -9.32 -15.52 26.76
C ARG A 16 -8.69 -15.01 28.06
N ARG A 17 -8.60 -13.69 28.24
CA ARG A 17 -8.08 -13.04 29.46
C ARG A 17 -8.82 -13.46 30.73
N SER A 18 -10.16 -13.54 30.67
CA SER A 18 -10.96 -13.93 31.84
C SER A 18 -10.69 -15.37 32.30
N HIS A 19 -10.39 -16.28 31.37
CA HIS A 19 -10.11 -17.68 31.70
C HIS A 19 -8.74 -17.83 32.38
N ILE A 20 -7.71 -17.17 31.82
CA ILE A 20 -6.35 -17.24 32.37
C ILE A 20 -6.29 -16.55 33.75
N GLU A 21 -6.99 -15.43 33.94
CA GLU A 21 -7.10 -14.79 35.25
C GLU A 21 -7.81 -15.70 36.27
N SER A 22 -8.90 -16.38 35.85
CA SER A 22 -9.61 -17.30 36.74
C SER A 22 -8.81 -18.55 37.10
N GLU A 23 -8.02 -19.11 36.18
CA GLU A 23 -7.14 -20.25 36.45
C GLU A 23 -6.01 -19.86 37.41
N MET A 24 -5.39 -18.71 37.17
CA MET A 24 -4.28 -18.21 37.97
C MET A 24 -4.72 -17.80 39.38
N ASP A 25 -5.98 -17.37 39.58
CA ASP A 25 -6.55 -17.11 40.91
C ASP A 25 -6.96 -18.41 41.62
N ALA A 26 -7.43 -19.41 40.90
CA ALA A 26 -7.70 -20.74 41.45
C ALA A 26 -6.40 -21.40 41.95
N GLU A 27 -5.31 -21.29 41.18
CA GLU A 27 -4.00 -21.82 41.55
C GLU A 27 -3.41 -21.11 42.78
N LEU A 28 -3.51 -19.77 42.84
CA LEU A 28 -3.03 -19.00 44.00
C LEU A 28 -3.79 -19.37 45.28
N ARG A 29 -5.12 -19.51 45.19
CA ARG A 29 -5.95 -19.96 46.33
C ARG A 29 -5.56 -21.36 46.80
N PHE A 30 -5.31 -22.26 45.87
CA PHE A 30 -4.88 -23.62 46.18
C PHE A 30 -3.57 -23.63 46.98
N HIS A 31 -2.60 -22.80 46.59
CA HIS A 31 -1.33 -22.68 47.32
C HIS A 31 -1.48 -22.09 48.73
N ILE A 32 -2.34 -21.07 48.89
CA ILE A 32 -2.62 -20.48 50.21
C ILE A 32 -3.26 -21.50 51.15
N GLU A 33 -4.21 -22.29 50.65
CA GLU A 33 -4.89 -23.33 51.45
C GLU A 33 -3.92 -24.46 51.83
N ALA A 34 -3.10 -24.92 50.87
CA ALA A 34 -2.10 -25.97 51.12
C ALA A 34 -1.05 -25.56 52.17
N PHE A 35 -0.56 -24.32 52.10
CA PHE A 35 0.40 -23.79 53.08
C PHE A 35 -0.22 -23.64 54.47
N ALA A 36 -1.50 -23.22 54.52
CA ALA A 36 -2.23 -23.16 55.78
C ALA A 36 -2.45 -24.56 56.39
N GLU A 37 -2.72 -25.60 55.59
CA GLU A 37 -2.84 -26.98 56.07
C GLU A 37 -1.52 -27.52 56.65
N ASP A 38 -0.38 -27.22 56.04
CA ASP A 38 0.93 -27.62 56.58
C ASP A 38 1.26 -26.91 57.90
N LEU A 39 0.88 -25.64 58.04
CA LEU A 39 0.96 -24.90 59.30
C LEU A 39 0.06 -25.52 60.38
N VAL A 40 -1.14 -25.97 60.01
CA VAL A 40 -2.02 -26.69 60.93
C VAL A 40 -1.44 -28.03 61.35
N ARG A 41 -0.83 -28.79 60.41
CA ARG A 41 -0.14 -30.05 60.70
C ARG A 41 1.06 -29.88 61.64
N SER A 42 1.74 -28.74 61.57
CA SER A 42 2.83 -28.39 62.49
C SER A 42 2.36 -27.83 63.83
N GLY A 43 1.04 -27.78 64.08
CA GLY A 43 0.45 -27.46 65.38
C GLY A 43 -0.05 -26.01 65.53
N VAL A 44 -0.06 -25.23 64.45
CA VAL A 44 -0.58 -23.85 64.48
C VAL A 44 -2.11 -23.86 64.38
N PRO A 45 -2.85 -23.05 65.17
CA PRO A 45 -4.29 -22.92 65.03
C PRO A 45 -4.70 -22.48 63.62
N ARG A 46 -5.81 -23.00 63.08
CA ARG A 46 -6.24 -22.76 61.69
C ARG A 46 -6.39 -21.28 61.33
N GLU A 47 -6.90 -20.45 62.23
CA GLU A 47 -7.07 -19.02 61.99
C GLU A 47 -5.72 -18.31 61.84
N GLU A 48 -4.76 -18.65 62.70
CA GLU A 48 -3.39 -18.14 62.69
C GLU A 48 -2.63 -18.62 61.44
N ALA A 49 -2.83 -19.88 61.03
CA ALA A 49 -2.24 -20.47 59.84
C ALA A 49 -2.69 -19.77 58.54
N LEU A 50 -3.99 -19.50 58.41
CA LEU A 50 -4.55 -18.79 57.26
C LEU A 50 -4.08 -17.32 57.20
N TRP A 51 -3.96 -16.66 58.35
CA TRP A 51 -3.45 -15.29 58.43
C TRP A 51 -1.99 -15.22 57.99
N ARG A 52 -1.14 -16.15 58.47
CA ARG A 52 0.27 -16.24 58.06
C ARG A 52 0.42 -16.59 56.59
N ALA A 53 -0.38 -17.52 56.07
CA ALA A 53 -0.38 -17.86 54.64
C ALA A 53 -0.73 -16.63 53.79
N ARG A 54 -1.75 -15.85 54.15
CA ARG A 54 -2.13 -14.64 53.39
C ARG A 54 -1.04 -13.57 53.40
N ILE A 55 -0.31 -13.41 54.50
CA ILE A 55 0.78 -12.42 54.58
C ILE A 55 1.99 -12.85 53.75
N GLU A 56 2.34 -14.14 53.80
CA GLU A 56 3.44 -14.69 53.02
C GLU A 56 3.16 -14.60 51.50
N PHE A 57 1.94 -14.96 51.08
CA PHE A 57 1.54 -14.95 49.66
C PHE A 57 1.09 -13.58 49.14
N GLY A 58 0.79 -12.60 50.02
CA GLY A 58 0.39 -11.25 49.61
C GLY A 58 1.45 -10.47 48.83
N GLY A 59 2.74 -10.84 48.97
CA GLY A 59 3.81 -10.31 48.12
C GLY A 59 3.76 -10.81 46.67
N VAL A 60 3.19 -11.99 46.44
CA VAL A 60 3.09 -12.63 45.11
C VAL A 60 2.00 -11.95 44.27
N GLU A 61 0.92 -11.47 44.87
CA GLU A 61 -0.12 -10.69 44.16
C GLU A 61 0.44 -9.42 43.52
N ARG A 62 1.36 -8.71 44.20
CA ARG A 62 2.06 -7.54 43.64
C ARG A 62 2.94 -7.89 42.44
N ALA A 63 3.72 -8.97 42.55
CA ALA A 63 4.56 -9.45 41.44
C ALA A 63 3.71 -9.91 40.23
N LYS A 64 2.52 -10.45 40.50
CA LYS A 64 1.52 -10.84 39.51
C LYS A 64 0.94 -9.60 38.80
N GLU A 65 0.62 -8.53 39.52
CA GLU A 65 0.18 -7.25 38.97
C GLU A 65 1.25 -6.58 38.09
N GLU A 66 2.50 -6.50 38.56
CA GLU A 66 3.60 -5.91 37.78
C GLU A 66 3.87 -6.68 36.47
N CYS A 67 3.76 -8.01 36.49
CA CYS A 67 3.92 -8.84 35.29
C CYS A 67 2.70 -8.80 34.36
N ARG A 68 1.50 -8.53 34.92
CA ARG A 68 0.23 -8.36 34.20
C ARG A 68 0.20 -7.06 33.41
N ASP A 69 0.80 -5.98 33.94
CA ASP A 69 0.90 -4.70 33.22
C ASP A 69 1.93 -4.71 32.07
N ALA A 70 2.96 -5.55 32.18
CA ALA A 70 4.05 -5.61 31.20
C ALA A 70 3.77 -6.49 29.96
N ARG A 71 2.77 -7.38 29.99
CA ARG A 71 2.51 -8.32 28.88
C ARG A 71 1.51 -7.73 27.87
N GLY A 72 1.90 -7.70 26.59
CA GLY A 72 1.28 -6.97 25.46
C GLY A 72 -0.20 -7.19 25.12
N ALA A 73 -0.99 -7.87 25.96
CA ALA A 73 -2.45 -7.86 25.88
C ALA A 73 -3.02 -6.46 26.19
N ASN A 74 -2.42 -5.73 27.15
CA ASN A 74 -2.80 -4.36 27.49
C ASN A 74 -2.60 -3.38 26.31
N PHE A 75 -1.53 -3.55 25.53
CA PHE A 75 -1.27 -2.70 24.36
C PHE A 75 -2.37 -2.84 23.31
N LEU A 76 -2.82 -4.07 23.07
CA LEU A 76 -3.82 -4.38 22.08
C LEU A 76 -5.22 -3.87 22.48
N GLU A 77 -5.57 -4.05 23.74
CA GLU A 77 -6.83 -3.56 24.31
C GLU A 77 -6.87 -2.03 24.33
N SER A 78 -5.75 -1.40 24.71
CA SER A 78 -5.56 0.05 24.61
C SER A 78 -5.74 0.54 23.18
N LEU A 79 -5.10 -0.09 22.19
CA LEU A 79 -5.26 0.27 20.78
C LEU A 79 -6.71 0.13 20.28
N ILE A 80 -7.43 -0.93 20.66
CA ILE A 80 -8.84 -1.11 20.29
C ILE A 80 -9.72 -0.03 20.94
N GLN A 81 -9.45 0.30 22.21
CA GLN A 81 -10.16 1.32 22.94
C GLN A 81 -9.94 2.71 22.32
N ASP A 82 -8.69 3.02 21.97
CA ASP A 82 -8.31 4.26 21.28
C ASP A 82 -8.93 4.34 19.90
N LEU A 83 -8.95 3.25 19.13
CA LEU A 83 -9.59 3.19 17.81
C LEU A 83 -11.10 3.43 17.93
N ARG A 84 -11.77 2.79 18.90
CA ARG A 84 -13.21 2.98 19.15
C ARG A 84 -13.51 4.42 19.57
N PHE A 85 -12.66 4.99 20.41
CA PHE A 85 -12.77 6.37 20.86
C PHE A 85 -12.57 7.35 19.69
N GLY A 86 -11.53 7.15 18.89
CA GLY A 86 -11.25 7.94 17.69
C GLY A 86 -12.41 7.87 16.68
N LEU A 87 -12.97 6.69 16.43
CA LEU A 87 -14.13 6.51 15.55
C LEU A 87 -15.37 7.26 16.08
N ARG A 88 -15.58 7.24 17.40
CA ARG A 88 -16.67 7.99 18.05
C ARG A 88 -16.45 9.50 17.92
N MET A 89 -15.21 9.97 18.05
CA MET A 89 -14.86 11.38 17.88
C MET A 89 -15.06 11.85 16.43
N LEU A 90 -14.67 11.03 15.45
CA LEU A 90 -14.90 11.29 14.02
C LEU A 90 -16.40 11.42 13.71
N ARG A 91 -17.24 10.54 14.29
CA ARG A 91 -18.71 10.63 14.16
C ARG A 91 -19.32 11.84 14.87
N LYS A 92 -18.71 12.33 15.94
CA LYS A 92 -19.18 13.51 16.69
C LYS A 92 -18.90 14.81 15.94
N ASN A 93 -17.84 14.85 15.12
CA ASN A 93 -17.44 16.01 14.32
C ASN A 93 -17.48 15.68 12.81
N PRO A 94 -18.67 15.51 12.22
CA PRO A 94 -18.81 15.05 10.84
C PRO A 94 -18.25 16.03 9.79
N GLY A 95 -18.28 17.34 10.05
CA GLY A 95 -17.75 18.35 9.11
C GLY A 95 -16.25 18.19 8.86
N PHE A 96 -15.44 18.20 9.93
CA PHE A 96 -13.99 18.00 9.83
C PHE A 96 -13.63 16.64 9.22
N THR A 97 -14.30 15.58 9.69
CA THR A 97 -14.11 14.22 9.18
C THR A 97 -14.39 14.12 7.68
N SER A 98 -15.44 14.78 7.18
CA SER A 98 -15.80 14.73 5.77
C SER A 98 -14.72 15.38 4.89
N VAL A 99 -14.22 16.55 5.29
CA VAL A 99 -13.13 17.22 4.57
C VAL A 99 -11.87 16.37 4.55
N ALA A 100 -11.49 15.80 5.70
CA ALA A 100 -10.34 14.91 5.80
C ALA A 100 -10.48 13.67 4.90
N VAL A 101 -11.64 13.01 4.93
CA VAL A 101 -11.93 11.83 4.10
C VAL A 101 -11.91 12.18 2.61
N LEU A 102 -12.54 13.28 2.21
CA LEU A 102 -12.55 13.71 0.80
C LEU A 102 -11.15 14.05 0.29
N THR A 103 -10.34 14.73 1.12
CA THR A 103 -8.95 15.07 0.76
C THR A 103 -8.10 13.81 0.60
N LEU A 104 -8.23 12.87 1.52
CA LEU A 104 -7.53 11.58 1.45
C LEU A 104 -7.98 10.76 0.23
N ALA A 105 -9.29 10.69 0.00
CA ALA A 105 -9.87 10.00 -1.15
C ALA A 105 -9.38 10.61 -2.46
N LEU A 106 -9.33 11.93 -2.57
CA LEU A 106 -8.84 12.62 -3.76
C LEU A 106 -7.35 12.33 -4.01
N GLY A 107 -6.50 12.39 -2.98
CA GLY A 107 -5.08 12.05 -3.12
C GLY A 107 -4.86 10.62 -3.59
N ILE A 108 -5.61 9.66 -3.04
CA ILE A 108 -5.56 8.26 -3.47
C ILE A 108 -6.08 8.12 -4.91
N ALA A 109 -7.19 8.76 -5.24
CA ALA A 109 -7.83 8.66 -6.55
C ALA A 109 -6.96 9.24 -7.66
N VAL A 110 -6.31 10.38 -7.46
CA VAL A 110 -5.41 10.99 -8.45
C VAL A 110 -4.24 10.06 -8.74
N ASN A 111 -3.56 9.56 -7.71
CA ASN A 111 -2.43 8.65 -7.89
C ASN A 111 -2.87 7.35 -8.60
N THR A 112 -4.02 6.81 -8.21
CA THR A 112 -4.59 5.60 -8.84
C THR A 112 -4.96 5.85 -10.30
N ALA A 113 -5.57 6.99 -10.62
CA ALA A 113 -5.99 7.35 -11.96
C ALA A 113 -4.80 7.56 -12.90
N VAL A 114 -3.74 8.25 -12.45
CA VAL A 114 -2.52 8.44 -13.22
C VAL A 114 -1.86 7.10 -13.52
N PHE A 115 -1.72 6.22 -12.52
CA PHE A 115 -1.12 4.91 -12.74
C PHE A 115 -1.98 4.02 -13.64
N THR A 116 -3.31 4.05 -13.48
CA THR A 116 -4.23 3.28 -14.33
C THR A 116 -4.19 3.77 -15.78
N ALA A 117 -4.14 5.09 -15.99
CA ALA A 117 -4.00 5.66 -17.32
C ALA A 117 -2.64 5.31 -17.94
N PHE A 118 -1.56 5.39 -17.15
CA PHE A 118 -0.23 5.00 -17.58
C PHE A 118 -0.19 3.51 -17.95
N ASP A 119 -0.75 2.62 -17.13
CA ASP A 119 -0.82 1.20 -17.42
C ASP A 119 -1.62 0.92 -18.70
N ALA A 120 -2.77 1.57 -18.85
CA ALA A 120 -3.63 1.40 -20.03
C ALA A 120 -3.00 1.95 -21.32
N LEU A 121 -2.22 3.02 -21.24
CA LEU A 121 -1.63 3.70 -22.41
C LEU A 121 -0.23 3.19 -22.77
N VAL A 122 0.57 2.81 -21.77
CA VAL A 122 1.99 2.48 -21.93
C VAL A 122 2.25 0.98 -21.77
N LEU A 123 1.60 0.33 -20.81
CA LEU A 123 1.95 -1.05 -20.41
C LEU A 123 1.02 -2.12 -20.99
N ARG A 124 -0.19 -1.78 -21.45
CA ARG A 124 -1.00 -2.74 -22.20
C ARG A 124 -0.46 -2.91 -23.61
N PRO A 125 0.24 -4.02 -23.92
CA PRO A 125 0.65 -4.28 -25.28
C PRO A 125 -0.62 -4.41 -26.11
N ARG A 126 -0.79 -3.56 -27.14
CA ARG A 126 -1.74 -3.89 -28.19
C ARG A 126 -1.32 -5.28 -28.72
N PRO A 127 -2.26 -6.22 -28.91
CA PRO A 127 -1.93 -7.57 -29.34
C PRO A 127 -1.32 -7.52 -30.74
N VAL A 128 0.00 -7.39 -30.79
CA VAL A 128 0.78 -7.66 -32.00
C VAL A 128 0.72 -9.18 -32.15
N LYS A 129 0.17 -9.66 -33.27
CA LYS A 129 -0.02 -11.09 -33.54
C LYS A 129 1.27 -11.89 -33.43
N ASP A 130 2.42 -11.24 -33.60
CA ASP A 130 3.76 -11.85 -33.50
C ASP A 130 4.81 -10.81 -33.04
N PRO A 131 5.19 -10.78 -31.75
CA PRO A 131 6.19 -9.84 -31.21
C PRO A 131 7.59 -10.00 -31.84
N ASP A 132 7.95 -11.20 -32.29
CA ASP A 132 9.30 -11.49 -32.82
C ASP A 132 9.47 -10.99 -34.26
N SER A 133 8.36 -10.72 -34.96
CA SER A 133 8.33 -10.13 -36.30
C SER A 133 8.46 -8.60 -36.33
N LEU A 134 8.54 -7.95 -35.16
CA LEU A 134 8.62 -6.49 -35.07
C LEU A 134 9.99 -5.98 -35.49
N VAL A 135 10.02 -5.16 -36.54
CA VAL A 135 11.23 -4.50 -37.03
C VAL A 135 11.08 -2.99 -36.97
N ALA A 136 12.14 -2.32 -36.51
CA ALA A 136 12.20 -0.86 -36.51
C ALA A 136 12.80 -0.37 -37.84
N VAL A 137 12.02 0.40 -38.58
CA VAL A 137 12.47 1.03 -39.82
C VAL A 137 12.99 2.44 -39.50
N PHE A 138 14.16 2.78 -40.02
CA PHE A 138 14.75 4.11 -39.88
C PHE A 138 15.09 4.69 -41.26
N ARG A 139 15.06 6.01 -41.37
CA ARG A 139 15.57 6.71 -42.54
C ARG A 139 17.07 6.89 -42.39
N THR A 140 17.86 6.39 -43.33
CA THR A 140 19.31 6.62 -43.36
C THR A 140 19.63 7.79 -44.27
N THR A 141 20.34 8.78 -43.75
CA THR A 141 20.91 9.91 -44.50
C THR A 141 22.42 9.99 -44.29
N PRO A 142 23.19 10.60 -45.20
CA PRO A 142 24.62 10.82 -44.98
C PRO A 142 24.85 11.57 -43.66
N GLY A 143 25.50 10.92 -42.68
CA GLY A 143 25.74 11.46 -41.34
C GLY A 143 24.70 11.10 -40.27
N ASP A 144 23.58 10.47 -40.62
CA ASP A 144 22.58 9.98 -39.65
C ASP A 144 21.99 8.62 -40.10
N ALA A 145 22.35 7.56 -39.38
CA ALA A 145 21.90 6.21 -39.65
C ALA A 145 20.52 5.87 -39.05
N ARG A 146 19.96 6.74 -38.18
CA ARG A 146 18.69 6.51 -37.48
C ARG A 146 17.77 7.73 -37.55
N GLY A 147 17.65 8.30 -38.74
CA GLY A 147 16.76 9.42 -39.02
C GLY A 147 15.29 9.05 -38.84
N ARG A 148 14.51 10.04 -38.41
CA ARG A 148 13.06 9.91 -38.22
C ARG A 148 12.33 10.08 -39.56
N PHE A 149 11.20 9.39 -39.70
CA PHE A 149 10.28 9.62 -40.82
C PHE A 149 9.42 10.85 -40.55
N SER A 150 9.14 11.62 -41.61
CA SER A 150 8.06 12.61 -41.57
C SER A 150 6.71 11.90 -41.74
N TYR A 151 5.60 12.55 -41.34
CA TYR A 151 4.27 11.98 -41.53
C TYR A 151 3.93 11.67 -43.01
N PRO A 152 4.26 12.55 -43.98
CA PRO A 152 4.09 12.22 -45.40
C PRO A 152 4.90 11.00 -45.85
N ASP A 153 6.14 10.85 -45.37
CA ASP A 153 6.95 9.67 -45.68
C ASP A 153 6.28 8.40 -45.15
N TYR A 154 5.78 8.44 -43.91
CA TYR A 154 5.03 7.32 -43.33
C TYR A 154 3.81 6.94 -44.17
N VAL A 155 2.98 7.91 -44.57
CA VAL A 155 1.79 7.66 -45.41
C VAL A 155 2.21 7.01 -46.73
N TYR A 156 3.25 7.53 -47.36
CA TYR A 156 3.78 6.96 -48.60
C TYR A 156 4.22 5.51 -48.42
N PHE A 157 5.03 5.20 -47.41
CA PHE A 157 5.51 3.83 -47.16
C PHE A 157 4.40 2.88 -46.72
N ARG A 158 3.41 3.35 -45.95
CA ARG A 158 2.23 2.55 -45.57
C ARG A 158 1.43 2.13 -46.80
N ASP A 159 1.24 3.05 -47.76
CA ASP A 159 0.37 2.82 -48.91
C ASP A 159 1.09 2.09 -50.06
N HIS A 160 2.44 2.16 -50.13
CA HIS A 160 3.23 1.60 -51.24
C HIS A 160 4.13 0.42 -50.85
N SER A 161 4.37 0.16 -49.56
CA SER A 161 5.18 -0.98 -49.14
C SER A 161 4.36 -2.27 -49.15
N LYS A 162 4.91 -3.32 -49.76
CA LYS A 162 4.36 -4.68 -49.73
C LYS A 162 5.17 -5.64 -48.85
N SER A 163 6.28 -5.16 -48.30
CA SER A 163 7.21 -5.98 -47.50
C SER A 163 6.77 -6.15 -46.05
N PHE A 164 5.83 -5.33 -45.57
CA PHE A 164 5.33 -5.36 -44.20
C PHE A 164 3.81 -5.57 -44.20
N SER A 165 3.32 -6.36 -43.24
CA SER A 165 1.88 -6.62 -43.08
C SER A 165 1.12 -5.41 -42.54
N ASP A 166 1.78 -4.60 -41.73
CA ASP A 166 1.26 -3.34 -41.20
C ASP A 166 2.43 -2.42 -40.86
N LEU A 167 2.19 -1.11 -40.87
CA LEU A 167 3.19 -0.10 -40.56
C LEU A 167 2.63 0.87 -39.53
N SER A 168 3.34 1.07 -38.42
CA SER A 168 2.93 2.00 -37.36
C SER A 168 4.01 3.04 -37.12
N LEU A 169 3.61 4.31 -37.10
CA LEU A 169 4.48 5.41 -36.68
C LEU A 169 4.23 5.69 -35.19
N PHE A 170 5.27 5.56 -34.37
CA PHE A 170 5.23 6.02 -32.99
C PHE A 170 6.28 7.10 -32.77
N ALA A 171 5.92 8.14 -32.02
CA ALA A 171 6.84 9.17 -31.58
C ALA A 171 6.83 9.19 -30.05
N PHE A 172 8.01 9.05 -29.44
CA PHE A 172 8.17 9.33 -28.01
C PHE A 172 8.51 10.82 -27.86
N GLY A 173 7.59 11.57 -27.26
CA GLY A 173 7.66 13.03 -27.14
C GLY A 173 6.99 13.78 -28.30
N MET A 174 6.83 15.10 -28.17
CA MET A 174 6.32 15.94 -29.26
C MET A 174 7.35 16.00 -30.39
N ALA A 175 7.05 15.31 -31.49
CA ALA A 175 7.71 15.45 -32.77
C ALA A 175 6.73 16.14 -33.72
N LEU A 176 7.23 17.05 -34.53
CA LEU A 176 6.44 17.83 -35.44
C LEU A 176 7.18 17.80 -36.78
N THR A 177 6.54 18.28 -37.83
CA THR A 177 6.95 17.94 -39.20
C THR A 177 7.24 19.18 -40.02
N SER A 178 8.29 19.14 -40.85
CA SER A 178 8.85 20.27 -41.58
C SER A 178 8.08 20.67 -42.84
N SER A 179 6.88 20.13 -43.07
CA SER A 179 6.12 20.31 -44.34
C SER A 179 5.60 21.73 -44.57
N ASP A 180 5.58 22.58 -43.54
CA ASP A 180 5.06 23.96 -43.62
C ASP A 180 6.15 25.04 -43.72
N LEU A 181 7.42 24.65 -43.84
CA LEU A 181 8.52 25.61 -43.99
C LEU A 181 8.81 25.85 -45.48
N PRO A 182 8.77 27.11 -45.98
CA PRO A 182 9.21 27.40 -47.34
C PRO A 182 10.70 27.02 -47.50
N PRO A 183 11.13 26.55 -48.69
CA PRO A 183 12.52 26.19 -48.92
C PRO A 183 13.39 27.41 -48.63
N ALA A 184 14.20 27.33 -47.58
CA ALA A 184 15.09 28.41 -47.23
C ALA A 184 16.15 28.55 -48.33
N GLY A 185 16.31 29.77 -48.86
CA GLY A 185 17.32 30.10 -49.85
C GLY A 185 18.76 29.84 -49.37
N PRO A 186 19.75 29.94 -50.26
CA PRO A 186 21.10 29.37 -50.08
C PRO A 186 21.91 29.87 -48.87
N GLU A 187 21.46 30.92 -48.18
CA GLU A 187 22.19 31.59 -47.10
C GLU A 187 21.50 31.54 -45.72
N ALA A 188 20.48 30.69 -45.54
CA ALA A 188 19.86 30.54 -44.23
C ALA A 188 20.74 29.71 -43.28
N ARG A 189 21.65 30.38 -42.58
CA ARG A 189 22.31 29.83 -41.37
C ARG A 189 21.23 29.27 -40.44
N SER A 190 21.38 28.00 -40.07
CA SER A 190 20.45 27.24 -39.23
C SER A 190 20.17 27.96 -37.91
N ARG A 191 19.08 28.74 -37.87
CA ARG A 191 18.60 29.46 -36.67
C ARG A 191 17.62 28.64 -35.82
N LEU A 192 17.28 27.42 -36.23
CA LEU A 192 16.38 26.54 -35.49
C LEU A 192 17.02 25.16 -35.31
N THR A 193 17.54 24.91 -34.11
CA THR A 193 18.06 23.59 -33.66
C THR A 193 16.94 22.72 -33.06
N GLY A 194 15.69 23.00 -33.41
CA GLY A 194 14.51 22.24 -32.97
C GLY A 194 13.31 23.16 -32.76
N ALA A 195 12.36 23.14 -33.70
CA ALA A 195 11.03 23.66 -33.48
C ALA A 195 10.10 22.96 -34.44
N VAL A 196 8.93 22.64 -33.94
CA VAL A 196 8.10 21.67 -34.61
C VAL A 196 6.62 22.14 -34.28
N GLY A 197 5.67 22.17 -35.25
CA GLY A 197 4.31 22.78 -35.11
C GLY A 197 3.11 21.84 -35.38
N PHE A 198 1.96 22.09 -34.74
CA PHE A 198 0.69 21.37 -34.96
C PHE A 198 -0.20 22.10 -35.98
N GLN A 199 -0.86 21.36 -36.87
CA GLN A 199 -1.93 21.89 -37.73
C GLN A 199 -3.29 21.41 -37.20
N LEU A 200 -4.11 22.36 -36.73
CA LEU A 200 -5.50 22.09 -36.34
C LEU A 200 -6.37 21.98 -37.60
N PRO A 201 -7.36 21.07 -37.62
CA PRO A 201 -8.35 21.00 -38.70
C PRO A 201 -9.16 22.31 -38.75
N GLN A 202 -9.34 22.84 -39.96
CA GLN A 202 -10.17 24.02 -40.21
C GLN A 202 -11.62 23.70 -39.77
N LEU A 203 -12.14 24.51 -38.84
CA LEU A 203 -13.57 24.64 -38.55
C LEU A 203 -14.19 25.64 -39.53
#